data_AF-A0A9P6GAM0-F1
#
_entry.id   AF-A0A9P6GAM0-F1
#
_cell.length_a   1.000
_cell.length_b   1.000
_cell.length_c   1.000
_cell.angle_alpha   90.00
_cell.angle_beta   90.00
_cell.angle_gamma   90.00
#
_symmetry.space_group_name_H-M   'P 1'
#
loop_
_entity.id
_entity.type
_entity.pdbx_description
1 polymer ?
#
loop_
_entity_poly.entity_id
_entity_poly.type
_entity_poly.pdbx_seq_one_letter_code
_entity_poly.pdbx_strand_id
1 'polypeptide(L)'
;MSQSQTIAKHYTRILALWPKDLLRPNLPFTRTIERRATPYGVKPVSPPIEEARKGDSSAAAKPAPVVKSTPQAELPQINALFSLLENRYSNKYPVSPGVFKPTSNPEHYDRLMEEIERAPRKSWFQAKMDEWKMKIRWQ
;
A
#
# COMPACT_ATOMS: atom_id res chain seq x y z
N MET A 1 -17.83 -12.72 24.61
CA MET A 1 -16.82 -12.89 23.54
C MET A 1 -15.50 -12.28 24.03
N SER A 2 -14.37 -12.97 23.90
CA SER A 2 -13.06 -12.40 24.26
C SER A 2 -12.70 -11.22 23.34
N GLN A 3 -12.14 -10.13 23.87
CA GLN A 3 -11.68 -8.96 23.11
C GLN A 3 -10.72 -9.35 21.97
N SER A 4 -9.85 -10.34 22.22
CA SER A 4 -8.93 -10.87 21.21
C SER A 4 -9.66 -11.44 19.98
N GLN A 5 -10.78 -12.13 20.19
CA GLN A 5 -11.56 -12.72 19.10
C GLN A 5 -12.26 -11.65 18.26
N THR A 6 -12.74 -10.56 18.89
CA THR A 6 -13.33 -9.42 18.17
C THR A 6 -12.27 -8.71 17.33
N ILE A 7 -11.10 -8.45 17.90
CA ILE A 7 -9.95 -7.86 17.21
C ILE A 7 -9.55 -8.71 16.00
N ALA A 8 -9.43 -10.02 16.18
CA ALA A 8 -9.10 -10.94 15.10
C ALA A 8 -10.10 -10.86 13.93
N LYS A 9 -11.41 -10.81 14.23
CA LYS A 9 -12.47 -10.67 13.21
C LYS A 9 -12.38 -9.36 12.43
N HIS A 10 -12.04 -8.25 13.10
CA HIS A 10 -11.87 -6.98 12.40
C HIS A 10 -10.65 -7.01 11.48
N TYR A 11 -9.53 -7.55 11.96
CA TYR A 11 -8.32 -7.68 11.14
C TYR A 11 -8.52 -8.59 9.93
N THR A 12 -9.22 -9.73 10.08
CA THR A 12 -9.52 -10.60 8.93
C THR A 12 -10.39 -9.89 7.91
N ARG A 13 -11.39 -9.10 8.34
CA ARG A 13 -12.23 -8.28 7.44
C ARG A 13 -11.40 -7.21 6.73
N ILE A 14 -10.53 -6.50 7.45
CA ILE A 14 -9.65 -5.48 6.88
C ILE A 14 -8.74 -6.11 5.82
N LEU A 15 -8.08 -7.22 6.13
CA LEU A 15 -7.19 -7.92 5.19
C LEU A 15 -7.92 -8.40 3.93
N ALA A 16 -9.17 -8.84 4.06
CA ALA A 16 -9.97 -9.29 2.92
C ALA A 16 -10.39 -8.13 1.98
N LEU A 17 -10.65 -6.96 2.55
CA LEU A 17 -11.10 -5.78 1.80
C LEU A 17 -9.94 -4.88 1.33
N TRP A 18 -8.73 -5.07 1.85
CA TRP A 18 -7.62 -4.18 1.56
C TRP A 18 -7.23 -4.24 0.08
N PRO A 19 -7.04 -3.09 -0.59
CA PRO A 19 -6.66 -3.06 -2.00
C PRO A 19 -5.24 -3.64 -2.22
N LYS A 20 -5.01 -4.16 -3.43
CA LYS A 20 -3.69 -4.64 -3.85
C LYS A 20 -2.79 -3.44 -4.15
N ASP A 21 -1.60 -3.41 -3.53
CA ASP A 21 -0.58 -2.38 -3.79
C ASP A 21 0.28 -2.80 -4.99
N LEU A 22 0.03 -2.19 -6.15
CA LEU A 22 0.75 -2.49 -7.40
C LEU A 22 2.16 -1.90 -7.43
N LEU A 23 2.40 -0.81 -6.69
CA LEU A 23 3.69 -0.11 -6.68
C LEU A 23 4.73 -0.86 -5.86
N ARG A 24 4.28 -1.66 -4.88
CA ARG A 24 5.15 -2.38 -3.95
C ARG A 24 4.70 -3.84 -3.79
N PRO A 25 4.82 -4.66 -4.85
CA PRO A 25 4.36 -6.05 -4.82
C PRO A 25 5.07 -6.88 -3.74
N ASN A 26 6.36 -6.57 -3.46
CA ASN A 26 7.17 -7.28 -2.47
C ASN A 26 7.02 -6.74 -1.03
N LEU A 27 6.43 -5.54 -0.87
CA LEU A 27 6.26 -4.87 0.42
C LEU A 27 4.85 -4.29 0.60
N PRO A 28 3.79 -5.12 0.47
CA PRO A 28 2.43 -4.61 0.60
C PRO A 28 2.12 -4.29 2.06
N PHE A 29 1.34 -3.23 2.28
CA PHE A 29 0.94 -2.78 3.63
C PHE A 29 0.20 -3.88 4.40
N THR A 30 -0.49 -4.79 3.71
CA THR A 30 -1.15 -5.97 4.29
C THR A 30 -0.21 -6.79 5.17
N ARG A 31 1.09 -6.87 4.85
CA ARG A 31 2.10 -7.56 5.70
C ARG A 31 2.21 -6.94 7.08
N THR A 32 2.14 -5.61 7.17
CA THR A 32 2.25 -4.91 8.44
C THR A 32 1.01 -5.17 9.30
N ILE A 33 -0.17 -5.21 8.67
CA ILE A 33 -1.44 -5.57 9.31
C ILE A 33 -1.40 -7.03 9.79
N GLU A 34 -0.95 -7.97 8.95
CA GLU A 34 -0.78 -9.39 9.31
C GLU A 34 0.14 -9.55 10.52
N ARG A 35 1.33 -8.93 10.49
CA ARG A 35 2.29 -8.98 11.61
C ARG A 35 1.69 -8.43 12.91
N ARG A 36 0.89 -7.37 12.83
CA ARG A 36 0.20 -6.80 13.99
C ARG A 36 -0.94 -7.70 14.48
N ALA A 37 -1.57 -8.45 13.58
CA ALA A 37 -2.70 -9.33 13.89
C ALA A 37 -2.27 -10.73 14.40
N THR A 38 -1.01 -11.15 14.20
CA THR A 38 -0.46 -12.44 14.66
C THR A 38 -0.72 -12.73 16.15
N PRO A 39 -0.51 -11.80 17.10
CA PRO A 39 -0.77 -12.04 18.52
C PRO A 39 -2.24 -12.34 18.85
N TYR A 40 -3.16 -11.95 17.94
CA TYR A 40 -4.60 -12.16 18.08
C TYR A 40 -5.09 -13.42 17.34
N GLY A 41 -4.19 -14.23 16.76
CA GLY A 41 -4.50 -15.51 16.13
C GLY A 41 -4.90 -15.42 14.66
N VAL A 42 -4.65 -14.30 13.98
CA VAL A 42 -4.90 -14.16 12.54
C VAL A 42 -3.78 -14.84 11.75
N LYS A 43 -4.15 -15.74 10.83
CA LYS A 43 -3.20 -16.41 9.93
C LYS A 43 -2.78 -15.45 8.80
N PRO A 44 -1.49 -15.29 8.49
CA PRO A 44 -1.03 -14.47 7.38
C PRO A 44 -1.52 -15.08 6.06
N VAL A 45 -2.06 -14.24 5.17
CA VAL A 45 -2.53 -14.64 3.84
C VAL A 45 -1.39 -14.58 2.82
N SER A 46 -0.36 -13.81 3.13
CA SER A 46 0.73 -13.51 2.20
C SER A 46 1.91 -14.51 2.35
N PRO A 47 2.57 -14.95 1.25
CA PRO A 47 3.59 -16.01 1.26
C PRO A 47 4.83 -15.66 2.12
N PRO A 48 5.48 -16.59 2.83
CA PRO A 48 6.65 -16.30 3.67
C PRO A 48 7.81 -15.61 2.91
N ILE A 49 8.58 -14.77 3.61
CA ILE A 49 9.53 -13.77 3.08
C ILE A 49 10.77 -14.37 2.36
N GLU A 50 10.92 -15.69 2.32
CA GLU A 50 12.11 -16.31 1.71
C GLU A 50 12.25 -16.01 0.21
N GLU A 51 11.13 -15.77 -0.50
CA GLU A 51 11.14 -15.45 -1.93
C GLU A 51 11.46 -13.98 -2.24
N ALA A 52 11.26 -13.05 -1.29
CA ALA A 52 11.46 -11.62 -1.49
C ALA A 52 12.87 -11.10 -1.14
N ARG A 53 13.76 -11.96 -0.62
CA ARG A 53 15.13 -11.58 -0.22
C ARG A 53 16.16 -11.62 -1.37
N LYS A 54 15.77 -12.04 -2.58
CA LYS A 54 16.70 -12.17 -3.72
C LYS A 54 16.90 -10.89 -4.55
N GLY A 55 16.19 -9.80 -4.26
CA GLY A 55 16.38 -8.52 -4.95
C GLY A 55 16.22 -7.35 -3.99
N ASP A 56 17.20 -6.46 -4.00
CA ASP A 56 17.20 -5.13 -3.36
C ASP A 56 17.58 -5.06 -1.87
N SER A 57 18.90 -5.14 -1.65
CA SER A 57 19.58 -4.50 -0.53
C SER A 57 19.56 -2.98 -0.70
N SER A 58 18.48 -2.30 -0.33
CA SER A 58 18.49 -0.83 -0.20
C SER A 58 18.01 -0.40 1.19
N ALA A 59 18.95 0.17 1.94
CA ALA A 59 18.78 0.99 3.14
C ALA A 59 17.80 0.48 4.21
N ALA A 60 18.30 -0.41 5.08
CA ALA A 60 17.67 -0.71 6.36
C ALA A 60 17.66 0.54 7.26
N ALA A 61 16.60 1.36 7.17
CA ALA A 61 16.27 2.29 8.23
C ALA A 61 16.08 1.49 9.53
N LYS A 62 16.74 1.94 10.61
CA LYS A 62 16.66 1.32 11.94
C LYS A 62 15.18 1.03 12.27
N PRO A 63 14.80 -0.20 12.67
CA PRO A 63 13.41 -0.52 12.94
C PRO A 63 12.91 0.40 14.05
N ALA A 64 11.90 1.22 13.75
CA ALA A 64 11.22 2.02 14.74
C ALA A 64 10.81 1.11 15.92
N PRO A 65 10.89 1.58 17.17
CA PRO A 65 10.55 0.77 18.33
C PRO A 65 9.13 0.23 18.16
N VAL A 66 9.02 -1.10 18.13
CA VAL A 66 7.75 -1.79 17.96
C VAL A 66 6.93 -1.54 19.24
N VAL A 67 6.08 -0.52 19.21
CA VAL A 67 5.23 -0.18 20.35
C VAL A 67 4.33 -1.39 20.60
N LYS A 68 4.55 -2.08 21.72
CA LYS A 68 3.71 -3.20 22.16
C LYS A 68 2.32 -2.63 22.43
N SER A 69 1.36 -2.94 21.58
CA SER A 69 0.00 -2.45 21.71
C SER A 69 -0.80 -3.34 22.66
N THR A 70 -1.49 -2.70 23.60
CA THR A 70 -2.45 -3.36 24.47
C THR A 70 -3.75 -3.61 23.70
N PRO A 71 -4.54 -4.65 24.05
CA PRO A 71 -5.82 -4.93 23.38
C PRO A 71 -6.78 -3.72 23.36
N GLN A 72 -6.74 -2.86 24.38
CA GLN A 72 -7.55 -1.65 24.45
C GLN A 72 -7.09 -0.58 23.45
N ALA A 73 -5.77 -0.47 23.21
CA ALA A 73 -5.19 0.47 22.26
C ALA A 73 -5.35 0.01 20.79
N GLU A 74 -5.74 -1.24 20.55
CA GLU A 74 -5.96 -1.77 19.20
C GLU A 74 -7.27 -1.29 18.56
N LEU A 75 -8.35 -1.17 19.34
CA LEU A 75 -9.65 -0.71 18.83
C LEU A 75 -9.59 0.64 18.08
N PRO A 76 -8.95 1.71 18.60
CA PRO A 76 -8.82 2.95 17.84
C PRO A 76 -7.94 2.80 16.59
N GLN A 77 -6.94 1.91 16.61
CA GLN A 77 -6.10 1.65 15.43
C GLN A 77 -6.89 0.93 14.34
N ILE A 78 -7.71 -0.04 14.71
CA ILE A 78 -8.65 -0.73 13.81
C ILE A 78 -9.63 0.28 13.21
N ASN A 79 -10.18 1.19 14.02
CA ASN A 79 -11.06 2.26 13.53
C ASN A 79 -10.34 3.20 12.54
N ALA A 80 -9.08 3.53 12.80
CA ALA A 80 -8.27 4.29 11.87
C ALA A 80 -8.06 3.54 10.55
N LEU A 81 -7.78 2.22 10.60
CA LEU A 81 -7.66 1.38 9.41
C LEU A 81 -8.97 1.33 8.60
N PHE A 82 -10.13 1.20 9.24
CA PHE A 82 -11.41 1.29 8.55
C PHE A 82 -11.64 2.68 7.94
N SER A 83 -11.28 3.74 8.66
CA SER A 83 -11.38 5.11 8.14
C SER A 83 -10.50 5.33 6.90
N LEU A 84 -9.33 4.69 6.83
CA LEU A 84 -8.47 4.70 5.65
C LEU A 84 -9.05 3.85 4.51
N LEU A 85 -9.52 2.63 4.82
CA LEU A 85 -10.11 1.71 3.84
C LEU A 85 -11.32 2.34 3.13
N GLU A 86 -12.16 3.05 3.88
CA GLU A 86 -13.35 3.73 3.36
C GLU A 86 -13.04 5.09 2.73
N ASN A 87 -11.77 5.49 2.67
CA ASN A 87 -11.34 6.82 2.22
C ASN A 87 -12.13 7.96 2.90
N ARG A 88 -12.51 7.76 4.17
CA ARG A 88 -13.48 8.61 4.90
C ARG A 88 -13.10 10.09 4.85
N TYR A 89 -11.82 10.40 4.97
CA TYR A 89 -11.33 11.78 4.98
C TYR A 89 -11.29 12.40 3.58
N SER A 90 -11.04 11.61 2.53
CA SER A 90 -11.14 12.08 1.15
C SER A 90 -12.59 12.40 0.79
N ASN A 91 -13.53 11.57 1.22
CA ASN A 91 -14.97 11.80 1.02
C ASN A 91 -15.49 13.01 1.82
N LYS A 92 -15.01 13.18 3.06
CA LYS A 92 -15.43 14.28 3.93
C LYS A 92 -14.88 15.64 3.49
N TYR A 93 -13.68 15.66 2.93
CA TYR A 93 -12.99 16.88 2.50
C TYR A 93 -12.64 16.77 1.02
N PRO A 94 -13.64 16.91 0.11
CA PRO A 94 -13.40 16.83 -1.31
C PRO A 94 -12.46 17.95 -1.74
N VAL A 95 -11.41 17.56 -2.44
CA VAL A 95 -10.39 18.44 -3.01
C VAL A 95 -10.85 18.93 -4.38
N SER A 96 -10.58 20.19 -4.70
CA SER A 96 -11.04 20.78 -5.95
C SER A 96 -10.30 20.15 -7.16
N PRO A 97 -10.98 19.97 -8.31
CA PRO A 97 -10.35 19.39 -9.50
C PRO A 97 -9.12 20.17 -9.99
N GLY A 98 -9.06 21.47 -9.71
CA GLY A 98 -7.94 22.32 -10.08
C GLY A 98 -6.63 21.95 -9.36
N VAL A 99 -6.69 21.33 -8.18
CA VAL A 99 -5.49 20.85 -7.47
C VAL A 99 -4.84 19.68 -8.22
N PHE A 100 -5.64 18.85 -8.89
CA PHE A 100 -5.17 17.70 -9.67
C PHE A 100 -4.94 18.00 -11.15
N LYS A 101 -5.17 19.24 -11.60
CA LYS A 101 -4.99 19.64 -13.00
C LYS A 101 -4.14 20.90 -13.05
N PRO A 102 -2.80 20.78 -12.99
CA PRO A 102 -1.93 21.94 -12.97
C PRO A 102 -2.08 22.72 -14.29
N THR A 103 -2.06 24.06 -14.22
CA THR A 103 -2.26 24.93 -15.37
C THR A 103 -1.29 24.67 -16.52
N SER A 104 -0.05 24.25 -16.20
CA SER A 104 0.99 23.95 -17.19
C SER A 104 0.76 22.66 -17.96
N ASN A 105 0.08 21.67 -17.37
CA ASN A 105 -0.24 20.40 -18.03
C ASN A 105 -1.46 19.74 -17.34
N PRO A 106 -2.68 20.00 -17.83
CA PRO A 106 -3.91 19.50 -17.20
C PRO A 106 -4.02 17.97 -17.15
N GLU A 107 -3.34 17.24 -18.04
CA GLU A 107 -3.40 15.77 -18.13
C GLU A 107 -2.25 15.07 -17.39
N HIS A 108 -1.42 15.80 -16.65
CA HIS A 108 -0.21 15.26 -16.04
C HIS A 108 -0.47 14.04 -15.14
N TYR A 109 -1.39 14.18 -14.19
CA TYR A 109 -1.68 13.11 -13.23
C TYR A 109 -2.48 11.96 -13.85
N ASP A 110 -3.32 12.23 -14.85
CA ASP A 110 -4.06 11.19 -15.58
C ASP A 110 -3.09 10.26 -16.32
N ARG A 111 -2.10 10.84 -17.04
CA ARG A 111 -1.04 10.08 -17.71
C ARG A 111 -0.15 9.32 -16.70
N LEU A 112 0.16 9.94 -15.56
CA LEU A 112 0.95 9.31 -14.51
C LEU A 112 0.24 8.08 -13.92
N MET A 113 -1.07 8.19 -13.64
CA MET A 113 -1.87 7.07 -13.15
C MET A 113 -1.93 5.93 -14.17
N GLU A 114 -2.13 6.24 -15.45
CA GLU A 114 -2.11 5.26 -16.53
C GLU A 114 -0.76 4.54 -16.64
N GLU A 115 0.35 5.28 -16.49
CA GLU A 115 1.69 4.70 -16.49
C GLU A 115 1.91 3.78 -15.28
N ILE A 116 1.45 4.18 -14.09
CA ILE A 116 1.53 3.39 -12.86
C ILE A 116 0.75 2.07 -12.98
N GLU A 117 -0.46 2.10 -13.54
CA GLU A 117 -1.26 0.88 -13.75
C GLU A 117 -0.63 -0.05 -14.79
N ARG A 118 0.03 0.52 -15.79
CA ARG A 118 0.72 -0.23 -16.85
C ARG A 118 2.05 -0.81 -16.34
N ALA A 119 2.75 -0.15 -15.42
CA ALA A 119 4.07 -0.52 -14.91
C ALA A 119 4.20 -1.97 -14.40
N PRO A 120 3.30 -2.55 -13.57
CA PRO A 120 3.43 -3.94 -13.13
C PRO A 120 3.27 -4.97 -14.26
N ARG A 121 2.70 -4.57 -15.41
CA ARG A 121 2.64 -5.38 -16.63
C ARG A 121 3.75 -5.06 -17.63
N LYS A 122 4.46 -3.95 -17.46
CA LYS A 122 5.63 -3.62 -18.27
C LYS A 122 6.77 -4.51 -17.83
N SER A 123 7.23 -5.36 -18.73
CA SER A 123 8.52 -6.04 -18.56
C SER A 123 9.61 -4.98 -18.34
N TRP A 124 10.56 -5.22 -17.43
CA TRP A 124 11.71 -4.35 -17.19
C TRP A 124 12.42 -3.94 -18.49
N PHE A 125 12.39 -4.81 -19.51
CA PHE A 125 12.89 -4.55 -20.85
C PHE A 125 12.08 -3.47 -21.62
N GLN A 126 10.75 -3.46 -21.49
CA GLN A 126 9.89 -2.44 -22.09
C GLN A 126 10.08 -1.08 -21.41
N ALA A 127 10.25 -1.04 -20.09
CA ALA A 127 10.55 0.19 -19.37
C ALA A 127 11.88 0.80 -19.85
N LYS A 128 12.91 -0.04 -20.08
CA LYS A 128 14.19 0.40 -20.66
C LYS A 128 14.08 0.83 -22.12
N MET A 129 13.27 0.15 -22.93
CA MET A 129 13.01 0.55 -24.33
C MET A 129 12.21 1.85 -24.44
N ASP A 130 11.26 2.10 -23.55
CA ASP A 130 10.50 3.36 -23.49
C ASP A 130 11.42 4.53 -23.09
N GLU A 131 12.29 4.34 -22.10
CA GLU A 131 13.32 5.33 -21.71
C GLU A 131 14.25 5.65 -22.90
N TRP A 132 14.68 4.63 -23.65
CA TRP A 132 15.50 4.79 -24.86
C TRP A 132 14.74 5.53 -25.98
N LYS A 133 13.48 5.18 -26.25
CA LYS A 133 12.66 5.87 -27.26
C LYS A 133 12.40 7.32 -26.89
N MET A 134 12.15 7.62 -25.61
CA MET A 134 11.94 8.99 -25.16
C MET A 134 13.22 9.83 -25.30
N LYS A 135 14.41 9.26 -25.09
CA LYS A 135 15.69 9.93 -25.38
C LYS A 135 15.94 10.19 -26.87
N ILE A 136 15.46 9.32 -27.76
CA ILE A 136 15.60 9.47 -29.22
C ILE A 136 14.60 10.50 -29.80
N ARG A 137 13.51 10.76 -29.10
CA ARG A 137 12.49 11.76 -29.47
C ARG A 137 12.89 13.22 -29.20
N TRP A 138 14.08 13.44 -28.64
CA TRP A 138 14.74 14.75 -28.52
C TRP A 138 15.88 14.85 -29.54
N GLN A 139 15.52 14.87 -30.82
CA GLN A 139 16.32 15.41 -31.94
C GLN A 139 15.36 16.20 -32.82
#